data_AF-A0A1H6G5A9-F1
#
_entry.id   AF-A0A1H6G5A9-F1
#
_cell.length_a   1.000
_cell.length_b   1.000
_cell.length_c   1.000
_cell.angle_alpha   90.00
_cell.angle_beta   90.00
_cell.angle_gamma   90.00
#
_symmetry.space_group_name_H-M   'P 1'
#
loop_
_entity.id
_entity.type
_entity.pdbx_description
1 polymer ?
#
loop_
_entity_poly.entity_id
_entity_poly.type
_entity_poly.pdbx_seq_one_letter_code
_entity_poly.pdbx_strand_id
1 'polypeptide(L)'
;MGKSNRERITDLQSVFEDLETKFESVDSKLEENKDYLDKIEEHESEAANFAEESEENSKTIEELKDDIEDSRDEIEDIEQTLDELLTSTEVKKDEIDKFFTMVFGEENEDGNRTGGLNKRLDTKEEEIDQYMEDQKDRFENTYEKIESLLPGAASVGLTKAFADQKQRYIRPQIVFVSIFIIGIVGFVLTAVWALDDPSSVEAAASNVIARIPFFIAFAWLAAFGSSEYRKNKRLMEEYAHKEVLAKSYQGYKKEFTEKGDETASENLDESLINTLDENPSRILGTNSSSDRPKLTDVLERSE
;
A
#
# COMPACT_ATOMS: atom_id res chain seq x y z
N MET A 1 51.05 -107.98 123.81
CA MET A 1 52.14 -107.94 122.82
C MET A 1 52.02 -106.63 122.06
N GLY A 2 52.71 -105.60 122.54
CA GLY A 2 52.67 -104.28 121.93
C GLY A 2 53.40 -104.33 120.60
N LYS A 3 52.76 -103.87 119.52
CA LYS A 3 53.46 -103.55 118.27
C LYS A 3 54.67 -102.70 118.64
N SER A 4 55.87 -103.19 118.33
CA SER A 4 57.11 -102.46 118.57
C SER A 4 56.96 -101.07 117.99
N ASN A 5 57.31 -100.03 118.75
CA ASN A 5 57.13 -98.63 118.34
C ASN A 5 57.66 -98.36 116.91
N ARG A 6 58.62 -99.16 116.42
CA ARG A 6 59.09 -99.16 115.02
C ARG A 6 58.01 -99.38 113.96
N GLU A 7 57.16 -100.41 114.05
CA GLU A 7 56.17 -100.73 113.00
C GLU A 7 55.08 -99.66 112.88
N ARG A 8 54.63 -99.09 113.99
CA ARG A 8 53.64 -98.00 113.99
C ARG A 8 54.22 -96.72 113.39
N ILE A 9 55.52 -96.48 113.59
CA ILE A 9 56.25 -95.36 112.97
C ILE A 9 56.34 -95.57 111.46
N THR A 10 56.59 -96.78 110.98
CA THR A 10 56.66 -97.08 109.53
C THR A 10 55.31 -96.97 108.82
N ASP A 11 54.22 -97.46 109.43
CA ASP A 11 52.87 -97.27 108.89
C ASP A 11 52.48 -95.79 108.85
N LEU A 12 52.77 -95.05 109.92
CA LEU A 12 52.57 -93.59 109.98
C LEU A 12 53.40 -92.84 108.93
N GLN A 13 54.62 -93.28 108.66
CA GLN A 13 55.45 -92.72 107.58
C GLN A 13 54.81 -92.93 106.21
N SER A 14 54.32 -94.14 105.90
CA SER A 14 53.69 -94.38 104.59
C SER A 14 52.37 -93.62 104.38
N VAL A 15 51.59 -93.44 105.45
CA VAL A 15 50.37 -92.63 105.41
C VAL A 15 50.70 -91.15 105.25
N PHE A 16 51.77 -90.68 105.89
CA PHE A 16 52.24 -89.31 105.73
C PHE A 16 52.71 -89.05 104.29
N GLU A 17 53.41 -90.02 103.68
CA GLU A 17 53.93 -89.94 102.31
C GLU A 17 52.81 -90.04 101.24
N ASP A 18 51.77 -90.86 101.46
CA ASP A 18 50.54 -90.86 100.62
C ASP A 18 49.72 -89.57 100.78
N LEU A 19 49.71 -88.99 101.98
CA LEU A 19 49.06 -87.71 102.23
C LEU A 19 49.82 -86.56 101.57
N GLU A 20 51.15 -86.59 101.61
CA GLU A 20 52.06 -85.62 100.99
C GLU A 20 51.92 -85.65 99.46
N THR A 21 51.94 -86.84 98.84
CA THR A 21 51.71 -86.98 97.38
C THR A 21 50.29 -86.56 96.94
N LYS A 22 49.26 -86.82 97.74
CA LYS A 22 47.91 -86.28 97.48
C LYS A 22 47.84 -84.77 97.65
N PHE A 23 48.54 -84.22 98.64
CA PHE A 23 48.61 -82.77 98.85
C PHE A 23 49.30 -82.09 97.67
N GLU A 24 50.42 -82.64 97.19
CA GLU A 24 51.11 -82.20 95.97
C GLU A 24 50.20 -82.29 94.73
N SER A 25 49.41 -83.37 94.59
CA SER A 25 48.44 -83.51 93.49
C SER A 25 47.30 -82.50 93.59
N VAL A 26 46.84 -82.16 94.79
CA VAL A 26 45.81 -81.15 95.02
C VAL A 26 46.35 -79.76 94.72
N ASP A 27 47.56 -79.43 95.16
CA ASP A 27 48.22 -78.17 94.83
C ASP A 27 48.45 -78.02 93.32
N SER A 28 48.89 -79.09 92.65
CA SER A 28 49.04 -79.09 91.19
C SER A 28 47.72 -78.83 90.46
N LYS A 29 46.61 -79.43 90.90
CA LYS A 29 45.28 -79.20 90.31
C LYS A 29 44.71 -77.83 90.68
N LEU A 30 45.05 -77.31 91.86
CA LEU A 30 44.68 -75.96 92.28
C LEU A 30 45.35 -74.93 91.37
N GLU A 31 46.62 -75.15 91.03
CA GLU A 31 47.38 -74.30 90.13
C GLU A 31 46.84 -74.38 88.68
N GLU A 32 46.51 -75.58 88.20
CA GLU A 32 45.87 -75.76 86.89
C GLU A 32 44.49 -75.07 86.81
N ASN A 33 43.68 -75.14 87.88
CA ASN A 33 42.39 -74.43 87.94
C ASN A 33 42.53 -72.91 87.94
N LYS A 34 43.61 -72.36 88.55
CA LYS A 34 43.89 -70.92 88.45
C LYS A 34 44.22 -70.54 87.01
N ASP A 35 45.05 -71.32 86.32
CA ASP A 35 45.38 -71.08 84.90
C ASP A 35 44.13 -71.18 83.99
N TYR A 36 43.21 -72.11 84.28
CA TYR A 36 41.91 -72.15 83.58
C TYR A 36 41.03 -70.94 83.90
N LEU A 37 41.01 -70.47 85.15
CA LEU A 37 40.27 -69.26 85.55
C LEU A 37 40.81 -68.03 84.83
N ASP A 38 42.13 -67.85 84.77
CA ASP A 38 42.77 -66.73 84.08
C ASP A 38 42.41 -66.72 82.58
N LYS A 39 42.40 -67.90 81.93
CA LYS A 39 41.96 -68.03 80.52
C LYS A 39 40.47 -67.76 80.32
N ILE A 40 39.62 -68.13 81.29
CA ILE A 40 38.17 -67.85 81.23
C ILE A 40 37.95 -66.34 81.35
N GLU A 41 38.64 -65.66 82.26
CA GLU A 41 38.56 -64.21 82.39
C GLU A 41 39.07 -63.49 81.13
N GLU A 42 40.15 -63.99 80.51
CA GLU A 42 40.65 -63.48 79.22
C GLU A 42 39.60 -63.63 78.11
N HIS A 43 39.03 -64.82 77.94
CA HIS A 43 37.99 -65.06 76.93
C HIS A 43 36.68 -64.31 77.21
N GLU A 44 36.31 -64.08 78.48
CA GLU A 44 35.16 -63.26 78.84
C GLU A 44 35.38 -61.80 78.42
N SER A 45 36.60 -61.28 78.62
CA SER A 45 36.98 -59.95 78.11
C SER A 45 36.98 -59.87 76.60
N GLU A 46 37.48 -60.89 75.89
CA GLU A 46 37.45 -60.94 74.42
C GLU A 46 36.01 -61.01 73.88
N ALA A 47 35.16 -61.82 74.51
CA ALA A 47 33.75 -61.93 74.14
C ALA A 47 32.98 -60.62 74.37
N ALA A 48 33.30 -59.90 75.45
CA ALA A 48 32.73 -58.58 75.71
C ALA A 48 33.14 -57.55 74.64
N ASN A 49 34.43 -57.49 74.28
CA ASN A 49 34.91 -56.61 73.21
C ASN A 49 34.27 -56.94 71.86
N PHE A 50 34.14 -58.23 71.53
CA PHE A 50 33.49 -58.66 70.30
C PHE A 50 31.99 -58.29 70.27
N ALA A 51 31.30 -58.38 71.41
CA ALA A 51 29.91 -57.97 71.51
C ALA A 51 29.74 -56.45 71.31
N GLU A 52 30.63 -55.64 71.88
CA GLU A 52 30.65 -54.18 71.69
C GLU A 52 30.91 -53.81 70.22
N GLU A 53 31.92 -54.41 69.58
CA GLU A 53 32.22 -54.21 68.16
C GLU A 53 31.07 -54.66 67.25
N SER A 54 30.39 -55.77 67.59
CA SER A 54 29.21 -56.23 66.86
C SER A 54 28.03 -55.26 66.99
N GLU A 55 27.86 -54.61 68.14
CA GLU A 55 26.81 -53.61 68.35
C GLU A 55 27.12 -52.32 67.57
N GLU A 56 28.37 -51.88 67.57
CA GLU A 56 28.83 -50.72 66.78
C GLU A 56 28.63 -50.98 65.28
N ASN A 57 29.09 -52.14 64.78
CA ASN A 57 28.88 -52.54 63.40
C ASN A 57 27.39 -52.60 63.01
N SER A 58 26.52 -53.05 63.92
CA SER A 58 25.06 -53.07 63.68
C SER A 58 24.50 -51.65 63.47
N LYS A 59 24.97 -50.66 64.24
CA LYS A 59 24.56 -49.26 64.09
C LYS A 59 25.03 -48.68 62.76
N THR A 60 26.30 -48.91 62.40
CA THR A 60 26.84 -48.47 61.10
C THR A 60 26.11 -49.11 59.92
N ILE A 61 25.69 -50.37 60.03
CA ILE A 61 24.89 -51.05 59.00
C ILE A 61 23.51 -50.41 58.85
N GLU A 62 22.86 -50.00 59.95
CA GLU A 62 21.59 -49.26 59.90
C GLU A 62 21.75 -47.90 59.23
N GLU A 63 22.76 -47.11 59.61
CA GLU A 63 23.04 -45.81 58.99
C GLU A 63 23.32 -45.94 57.48
N LEU A 64 24.15 -46.89 57.08
CA LEU A 64 24.43 -47.15 55.66
C LEU A 64 23.19 -47.60 54.88
N LYS A 65 22.26 -48.29 55.54
CA LYS A 65 21.02 -48.72 54.91
C LYS A 65 20.11 -47.52 54.62
N ASP A 66 20.00 -46.61 55.58
CA ASP A 66 19.20 -45.38 55.42
C ASP A 66 19.80 -44.50 54.30
N ASP A 67 21.13 -44.31 54.28
CA ASP A 67 21.82 -43.57 53.19
C ASP A 67 21.59 -44.19 51.80
N ILE A 68 21.52 -45.53 51.71
CA ILE A 68 21.23 -46.25 50.46
C ILE A 68 19.77 -46.05 50.05
N GLU A 69 18.84 -45.99 51.00
CA GLU A 69 17.41 -45.77 50.73
C GLU A 69 17.19 -44.33 50.23
N ASP A 70 17.78 -43.33 50.88
CA ASP A 70 17.75 -41.93 50.45
C ASP A 70 18.37 -41.76 49.05
N SER A 71 19.55 -42.35 48.82
CA SER A 71 20.21 -42.29 47.51
C SER A 71 19.38 -42.94 46.41
N ARG A 72 18.63 -43.99 46.73
CA ARG A 72 17.75 -44.68 45.78
C ARG A 72 16.57 -43.80 45.39
N ASP A 73 15.95 -43.14 46.36
CA ASP A 73 14.85 -42.22 46.12
C ASP A 73 15.31 -41.03 45.26
N GLU A 74 16.49 -40.47 45.53
CA GLU A 74 17.08 -39.42 44.67
C GLU A 74 17.33 -39.89 43.24
N ILE A 75 17.78 -41.14 43.05
CA ILE A 75 17.97 -41.74 41.72
C ILE A 75 16.63 -41.87 40.99
N GLU A 76 15.56 -42.31 41.67
CA GLU A 76 14.23 -42.45 41.08
C GLU A 76 13.66 -41.10 40.63
N ASP A 77 13.84 -40.04 41.45
CA ASP A 77 13.45 -38.67 41.10
C ASP A 77 14.24 -38.12 39.89
N ILE A 78 15.54 -38.42 39.82
CA ILE A 78 16.39 -38.05 38.67
C ILE A 78 15.94 -38.78 37.41
N GLU A 79 15.62 -40.07 37.49
CA GLU A 79 15.13 -40.86 36.36
C GLU A 79 13.81 -40.28 35.82
N GLN A 80 12.87 -39.93 36.69
CA GLN A 80 11.62 -39.30 36.28
C GLN A 80 11.86 -37.95 35.60
N THR A 81 12.71 -37.10 36.19
CA THR A 81 13.03 -35.78 35.62
C THR A 81 13.73 -35.90 34.26
N LEU A 82 14.58 -36.91 34.10
CA LEU A 82 15.27 -37.19 32.83
C LEU A 82 14.27 -37.57 31.74
N ASP A 83 13.30 -38.42 32.06
CA ASP A 83 12.27 -38.87 31.10
C ASP A 83 11.37 -37.72 30.63
N GLU A 84 11.01 -36.81 31.55
CA GLU A 84 10.27 -35.58 31.24
C GLU A 84 11.09 -34.64 30.32
N LEU A 85 12.38 -34.46 30.60
CA LEU A 85 13.28 -33.65 29.77
C LEU A 85 13.48 -34.26 28.37
N LEU A 86 13.59 -35.58 28.29
CA LEU A 86 13.76 -36.31 27.02
C LEU A 86 12.52 -36.14 26.16
N THR A 87 11.34 -36.35 26.75
CA THR A 87 10.05 -36.12 26.10
C THR A 87 9.92 -34.67 25.60
N SER A 88 10.23 -33.69 26.47
CA SER A 88 10.18 -32.25 26.12
C SER A 88 11.13 -31.90 24.97
N THR A 89 12.30 -32.52 24.93
CA THR A 89 13.30 -32.30 23.88
C THR A 89 12.84 -32.88 22.54
N GLU A 90 12.23 -34.07 22.54
CA GLU A 90 11.65 -34.66 21.33
C GLU A 90 10.52 -33.78 20.76
N VAL A 91 9.63 -33.27 21.61
CA VAL A 91 8.56 -32.35 21.15
C VAL A 91 9.15 -31.08 20.52
N LYS A 92 10.14 -30.45 21.16
CA LYS A 92 10.77 -29.23 20.62
C LYS A 92 11.50 -29.49 19.31
N LYS A 93 12.15 -30.64 19.16
CA LYS A 93 12.80 -31.04 17.91
C LYS A 93 11.77 -31.12 16.79
N ASP A 94 10.64 -31.79 17.02
CA ASP A 94 9.54 -31.89 16.06
C ASP A 94 8.96 -30.52 15.69
N GLU A 95 8.82 -29.60 16.65
CA GLU A 95 8.38 -28.23 16.40
C GLU A 95 9.37 -27.45 15.54
N ILE A 96 10.67 -27.59 15.80
CA ILE A 96 11.73 -26.96 15.00
C ILE A 96 11.71 -27.52 13.57
N ASP A 97 11.57 -28.82 13.39
CA ASP A 97 11.52 -29.46 12.07
C ASP A 97 10.29 -28.99 11.27
N LYS A 98 9.12 -28.87 11.93
CA LYS A 98 7.91 -28.28 11.32
C LYS A 98 8.10 -26.82 10.95
N PHE A 99 8.67 -26.01 11.84
CA PHE A 99 8.95 -24.60 11.58
C PHE A 99 9.93 -24.43 10.41
N PHE A 100 10.98 -25.23 10.38
CA PHE A 100 11.98 -25.22 9.34
C PHE A 100 11.37 -25.59 7.97
N THR A 101 10.52 -26.62 7.93
CA THR A 101 9.77 -27.00 6.73
C THR A 101 8.79 -25.89 6.30
N MET A 102 8.15 -25.21 7.25
CA MET A 102 7.22 -24.11 6.94
C MET A 102 7.94 -22.89 6.34
N VAL A 103 9.12 -22.53 6.86
CA VAL A 103 9.89 -21.38 6.39
C VAL A 103 10.59 -21.68 5.06
N PHE A 104 11.28 -22.81 4.98
CA PHE A 104 12.17 -23.13 3.86
C PHE A 104 11.56 -24.09 2.82
N GLY A 105 10.47 -24.77 3.14
CA GLY A 105 9.85 -25.78 2.28
C GLY A 105 10.39 -27.19 2.49
N GLU A 106 9.81 -28.14 1.76
CA GLU A 106 10.25 -29.54 1.77
C GLU A 106 11.44 -29.74 0.84
N GLU A 107 12.30 -30.70 1.18
CA GLU A 107 13.46 -31.05 0.35
C GLU A 107 13.04 -32.04 -0.73
N ASN A 108 13.32 -31.71 -1.98
CA ASN A 108 13.02 -32.58 -3.10
C ASN A 108 14.15 -33.61 -3.31
N GLU A 109 13.92 -34.59 -4.18
CA GLU A 109 14.89 -35.65 -4.54
C GLU A 109 16.26 -35.11 -5.01
N ASP A 110 16.30 -33.88 -5.52
CA ASP A 110 17.51 -33.20 -6.00
C ASP A 110 18.27 -32.39 -4.92
N GLY A 111 17.83 -32.45 -3.64
CA GLY A 111 18.41 -31.67 -2.54
C GLY A 111 18.03 -30.18 -2.55
N ASN A 112 17.15 -29.77 -3.47
CA ASN A 112 16.61 -28.41 -3.53
C ASN A 112 15.30 -28.33 -2.74
N ARG A 113 15.18 -27.29 -1.92
CA ARG A 113 13.96 -27.01 -1.16
C ARG A 113 12.92 -26.35 -2.04
N THR A 114 11.68 -26.86 -2.03
CA THR A 114 10.56 -26.26 -2.77
C THR A 114 9.39 -25.89 -1.87
N GLY A 115 8.72 -24.80 -2.21
CA GLY A 115 7.66 -24.21 -1.38
C GLY A 115 8.22 -23.37 -0.22
N GLY A 116 7.52 -23.39 0.90
CA GLY A 116 7.86 -22.58 2.08
C GLY A 116 7.48 -21.11 1.94
N LEU A 117 7.60 -20.39 3.05
CA LEU A 117 7.32 -18.97 3.11
C LEU A 117 8.34 -18.15 2.31
N ASN A 118 9.62 -18.56 2.31
CA ASN A 118 10.69 -17.82 1.65
C ASN A 118 10.48 -17.73 0.14
N LYS A 119 10.22 -18.87 -0.52
CA LYS A 119 9.99 -18.90 -1.97
C LYS A 119 8.72 -18.15 -2.38
N ARG A 120 7.68 -18.19 -1.54
CA ARG A 120 6.47 -17.39 -1.76
C ARG A 120 6.75 -15.90 -1.65
N LEU A 121 7.67 -15.50 -0.78
CA LEU A 121 8.09 -14.10 -0.62
C LEU A 121 8.84 -13.65 -1.87
N ASP A 122 9.82 -14.43 -2.32
CA ASP A 122 10.57 -14.17 -3.56
C ASP A 122 9.63 -14.06 -4.77
N THR A 123 8.69 -15.01 -4.92
CA THR A 123 7.70 -14.98 -6.02
C THR A 123 6.80 -13.74 -5.91
N LYS A 124 6.41 -13.35 -4.69
CA LYS A 124 5.57 -12.17 -4.48
C LYS A 124 6.33 -10.87 -4.76
N GLU A 125 7.62 -10.82 -4.47
CA GLU A 125 8.48 -9.69 -4.81
C GLU A 125 8.57 -9.53 -6.34
N GLU A 126 8.84 -10.62 -7.07
CA GLU A 126 8.83 -10.62 -8.55
C GLU A 126 7.47 -10.22 -9.14
N GLU A 127 6.36 -10.74 -8.58
CA GLU A 127 5.01 -10.36 -9.01
C GLU A 127 4.71 -8.87 -8.75
N ILE A 128 5.19 -8.31 -7.64
CA ILE A 128 5.02 -6.89 -7.32
C ILE A 128 5.82 -6.03 -8.30
N ASP A 129 7.06 -6.39 -8.60
CA ASP A 129 7.90 -5.66 -9.54
C ASP A 129 7.29 -5.66 -10.96
N GLN A 130 6.85 -6.82 -11.44
CA GLN A 130 6.13 -6.95 -12.71
C GLN A 130 4.84 -6.12 -12.72
N TYR A 131 4.06 -6.16 -11.64
CA TYR A 131 2.85 -5.36 -11.52
C TYR A 131 3.15 -3.87 -11.55
N MET A 132 4.23 -3.41 -10.89
CA MET A 132 4.63 -2.01 -10.89
C MET A 132 5.06 -1.53 -12.28
N GLU A 133 5.80 -2.36 -13.03
CA GLU A 133 6.18 -2.08 -14.42
C GLU A 133 4.94 -1.99 -15.32
N ASP A 134 4.04 -2.97 -15.23
CA ASP A 134 2.76 -2.98 -15.95
C ASP A 134 1.90 -1.73 -15.66
N GLN A 135 1.85 -1.28 -14.38
CA GLN A 135 1.11 -0.09 -14.01
C GLN A 135 1.76 1.18 -14.56
N LYS A 136 3.09 1.25 -14.56
CA LYS A 136 3.82 2.39 -15.13
C LYS A 136 3.53 2.50 -16.63
N ASP A 137 3.63 1.39 -17.36
CA ASP A 137 3.35 1.34 -18.79
C ASP A 137 1.90 1.73 -19.10
N ARG A 138 0.94 1.25 -18.29
CA ARG A 138 -0.48 1.63 -18.43
C ARG A 138 -0.70 3.12 -18.17
N PHE A 139 0.00 3.68 -17.18
CA PHE A 139 -0.12 5.09 -16.84
C PHE A 139 0.43 5.96 -17.97
N GLU A 140 1.62 5.66 -18.47
CA GLU A 140 2.25 6.39 -19.59
C GLU A 140 1.37 6.31 -20.86
N ASN A 141 0.92 5.11 -21.26
CA ASN A 141 0.01 4.94 -22.40
C ASN A 141 -1.32 5.70 -22.22
N THR A 142 -1.87 5.73 -21.00
CA THR A 142 -3.12 6.46 -20.73
C THR A 142 -2.88 7.96 -20.77
N TYR A 143 -1.76 8.44 -20.23
CA TYR A 143 -1.37 9.84 -20.26
C TYR A 143 -1.19 10.34 -21.70
N GLU A 144 -0.43 9.61 -22.53
CA GLU A 144 -0.27 9.92 -23.96
C GLU A 144 -1.60 9.93 -24.72
N LYS A 145 -2.50 9.00 -24.38
CA LYS A 145 -3.85 8.98 -24.96
C LYS A 145 -4.68 10.19 -24.54
N ILE A 146 -4.58 10.64 -23.29
CA ILE A 146 -5.25 11.86 -22.82
C ILE A 146 -4.66 13.07 -23.54
N GLU A 147 -3.34 13.17 -23.63
CA GLU A 147 -2.64 14.29 -24.28
C GLU A 147 -2.97 14.39 -25.77
N SER A 148 -3.02 13.26 -26.48
CA SER A 148 -3.41 13.22 -27.90
C SER A 148 -4.90 13.55 -28.13
N LEU A 149 -5.78 13.28 -27.16
CA LEU A 149 -7.21 13.61 -27.26
C LEU A 149 -7.53 15.06 -26.89
N LEU A 150 -6.70 15.71 -26.08
CA LEU A 150 -6.94 17.05 -25.55
C LEU A 150 -7.09 18.13 -26.65
N PRO A 151 -6.24 18.18 -27.70
CA PRO A 151 -6.43 19.10 -28.83
C PRO A 151 -7.74 18.87 -29.58
N GLY A 152 -8.16 17.61 -29.73
CA GLY A 152 -9.44 17.26 -30.36
C GLY A 152 -10.64 17.72 -29.54
N ALA A 153 -10.63 17.45 -28.23
CA ALA A 153 -11.67 17.90 -27.32
C ALA A 153 -11.77 19.44 -27.26
N ALA A 154 -10.63 20.14 -27.20
CA ALA A 154 -10.58 21.59 -27.24
C ALA A 154 -11.13 22.17 -28.56
N SER A 155 -10.75 21.57 -29.70
CA SER A 155 -11.28 21.92 -31.03
C SER A 155 -12.80 21.76 -31.11
N VAL A 156 -13.36 20.68 -30.57
CA VAL A 156 -14.82 20.47 -30.49
C VAL A 156 -15.49 21.53 -29.60
N GLY A 157 -14.89 21.85 -28.45
CA GLY A 157 -15.38 22.90 -27.55
C GLY A 157 -15.42 24.28 -28.21
N LEU A 158 -14.32 24.68 -28.85
CA LEU A 158 -14.21 25.94 -29.59
C LEU A 158 -15.18 25.99 -30.77
N THR A 159 -15.26 24.92 -31.55
CA THR A 159 -16.23 24.77 -32.65
C THR A 159 -17.65 25.05 -32.19
N LYS A 160 -18.07 24.43 -31.08
CA LYS A 160 -19.41 24.62 -30.54
C LYS A 160 -19.64 26.07 -30.10
N ALA A 161 -18.68 26.67 -29.40
CA ALA A 161 -18.77 28.05 -28.96
C ALA A 161 -18.92 29.03 -30.14
N PHE A 162 -18.16 28.84 -31.22
CA PHE A 162 -18.27 29.67 -32.43
C PHE A 162 -19.57 29.42 -33.20
N ALA A 163 -20.02 28.17 -33.29
CA ALA A 163 -21.31 27.85 -33.90
C ALA A 163 -22.48 28.50 -33.15
N ASP A 164 -22.49 28.44 -31.81
CA ASP A 164 -23.50 29.07 -30.96
C ASP A 164 -23.47 30.60 -31.12
N GLN A 165 -22.27 31.20 -31.16
CA GLN A 165 -22.11 32.63 -31.34
C GLN A 165 -22.57 33.08 -32.74
N LYS A 166 -22.27 32.33 -33.80
CA LYS A 166 -22.78 32.57 -35.16
C LYS A 166 -24.31 32.53 -35.19
N GLN A 167 -24.94 31.54 -34.55
CA GLN A 167 -26.40 31.42 -34.51
C GLN A 167 -27.07 32.63 -33.84
N ARG A 168 -26.43 33.24 -32.84
CA ARG A 168 -26.96 34.44 -32.16
C ARG A 168 -27.13 35.65 -33.08
N TYR A 169 -26.38 35.73 -34.20
CA TYR A 169 -26.47 36.85 -35.13
C TYR A 169 -27.54 36.70 -36.23
N ILE A 170 -28.08 35.50 -36.43
CA ILE A 170 -29.12 35.26 -37.44
C ILE A 170 -30.41 36.03 -37.12
N ARG A 171 -30.85 36.03 -35.85
CA ARG A 171 -32.07 36.73 -35.43
C ARG A 171 -31.96 38.26 -35.59
N PRO A 172 -30.91 38.94 -35.07
CA PRO A 172 -30.70 40.37 -35.33
C PRO A 172 -30.63 40.71 -36.81
N GLN A 173 -30.00 39.86 -37.64
CA GLN A 173 -29.90 40.09 -39.08
C GLN A 173 -31.29 40.19 -39.73
N ILE A 174 -32.22 39.28 -39.39
CA ILE A 174 -33.60 39.33 -39.87
C ILE A 174 -34.28 40.62 -39.41
N VAL A 175 -34.12 41.00 -38.14
CA VAL A 175 -34.70 42.23 -37.58
C VAL A 175 -34.22 43.48 -38.32
N PHE A 176 -32.93 43.62 -38.59
CA PHE A 176 -32.39 44.78 -39.31
C PHE A 176 -32.81 44.83 -40.78
N VAL A 177 -32.96 43.67 -41.44
CA VAL A 177 -33.57 43.58 -42.77
C VAL A 177 -35.03 44.05 -42.74
N SER A 178 -35.80 43.62 -41.73
CA SER A 178 -37.18 44.09 -41.55
C SER A 178 -37.25 45.60 -41.32
N ILE A 179 -36.38 46.16 -40.48
CA ILE A 179 -36.27 47.62 -40.25
C ILE A 179 -35.95 48.34 -41.57
N PHE A 180 -35.01 47.83 -42.36
CA PHE A 180 -34.67 48.41 -43.68
C PHE A 180 -35.88 48.44 -44.62
N ILE A 181 -36.61 47.32 -44.73
CA ILE A 181 -37.82 47.23 -45.56
C ILE A 181 -38.90 48.20 -45.07
N ILE A 182 -39.12 48.30 -43.75
CA ILE A 182 -40.07 49.25 -43.16
C ILE A 182 -39.67 50.70 -43.49
N GLY A 183 -38.37 51.02 -43.47
CA GLY A 183 -37.86 52.33 -43.88
C GLY A 183 -38.18 52.66 -45.34
N ILE A 184 -37.96 51.71 -46.26
CA ILE A 184 -38.29 51.88 -47.67
C ILE A 184 -39.81 52.02 -47.87
N VAL A 185 -40.61 51.14 -47.28
CA VAL A 185 -42.07 51.17 -47.40
C VAL A 185 -42.63 52.47 -46.85
N GLY A 186 -42.16 52.91 -45.68
CA GLY A 186 -42.54 54.19 -45.09
C GLY A 186 -42.18 55.38 -45.99
N PHE A 187 -40.98 55.38 -46.57
CA PHE A 187 -40.55 56.40 -47.53
C PHE A 187 -41.49 56.45 -48.75
N VAL A 188 -41.82 55.31 -49.35
CA VAL A 188 -42.72 55.21 -50.51
C VAL A 188 -44.14 55.67 -50.15
N LEU A 189 -44.70 55.23 -49.01
CA LEU A 189 -46.03 55.65 -48.59
C LEU A 189 -46.10 57.16 -48.33
N THR A 190 -45.06 57.74 -47.72
CA THR A 190 -45.00 59.21 -47.55
C THR A 190 -44.90 59.95 -48.88
N ALA A 191 -44.20 59.38 -49.88
CA ALA A 191 -44.14 59.93 -51.22
C ALA A 191 -45.49 59.91 -51.93
N VAL A 192 -46.20 58.77 -51.89
CA VAL A 192 -47.54 58.65 -52.47
C VAL A 192 -48.51 59.62 -51.78
N TRP A 193 -48.51 59.67 -50.46
CA TRP A 193 -49.38 60.59 -49.72
C TRP A 193 -49.06 62.06 -49.99
N ALA A 194 -47.79 62.41 -50.21
CA ALA A 194 -47.37 63.78 -50.57
C ALA A 194 -47.86 64.22 -51.97
N LEU A 195 -48.18 63.26 -52.84
CA LEU A 195 -48.55 63.49 -54.23
C LEU A 195 -50.04 63.21 -54.54
N ASP A 196 -50.83 62.83 -53.54
CA ASP A 196 -52.23 62.37 -53.72
C ASP A 196 -53.22 63.49 -54.06
N ASP A 197 -52.87 64.78 -53.85
CA ASP A 197 -53.82 65.88 -54.08
C ASP A 197 -53.18 67.23 -54.53
N PRO A 198 -52.54 67.31 -55.72
CA PRO A 198 -52.04 68.58 -56.22
C PRO A 198 -53.01 69.21 -57.22
N SER A 199 -53.71 70.25 -56.79
CA SER A 199 -54.45 71.16 -57.68
C SER A 199 -53.53 72.02 -58.57
N SER A 200 -52.23 72.07 -58.28
CA SER A 200 -51.17 72.69 -59.10
C SER A 200 -49.77 72.14 -58.75
N VAL A 201 -48.79 72.35 -59.63
CA VAL A 201 -47.37 71.95 -59.40
C VAL A 201 -46.79 72.62 -58.15
N GLU A 202 -47.19 73.86 -57.87
CA GLU A 202 -46.76 74.61 -56.69
C GLU A 202 -47.34 74.02 -55.39
N ALA A 203 -48.59 73.54 -55.42
CA ALA A 203 -49.20 72.84 -54.30
C ALA A 203 -48.53 71.48 -54.01
N ALA A 204 -48.12 70.75 -55.06
CA ALA A 204 -47.34 69.52 -54.90
C ALA A 204 -45.99 69.79 -54.21
N ALA A 205 -45.26 70.82 -54.65
CA ALA A 205 -43.97 71.19 -54.08
C ALA A 205 -44.09 71.59 -52.59
N SER A 206 -45.08 72.40 -52.24
CA SER A 206 -45.35 72.79 -50.85
C SER A 206 -45.66 71.59 -49.95
N ASN A 207 -46.49 70.64 -50.43
CA ASN A 207 -46.83 69.43 -49.70
C ASN A 207 -45.63 68.50 -49.46
N VAL A 208 -44.70 68.41 -50.41
CA VAL A 208 -43.45 67.66 -50.24
C VAL A 208 -42.54 68.34 -49.21
N ILE A 209 -42.38 69.67 -49.29
CA ILE A 209 -41.54 70.44 -48.36
C ILE A 209 -42.05 70.32 -46.92
N ALA A 210 -43.36 70.42 -46.71
CA ALA A 210 -43.98 70.27 -45.39
C ALA A 210 -43.73 68.89 -44.75
N ARG A 211 -43.39 67.87 -45.55
CA ARG A 211 -43.21 66.48 -45.11
C ARG A 211 -41.76 65.98 -45.17
N ILE A 212 -40.80 66.85 -45.50
CA ILE A 212 -39.35 66.58 -45.44
C ILE A 212 -38.93 65.88 -44.13
N PRO A 213 -39.41 66.25 -42.93
CA PRO A 213 -39.02 65.57 -41.70
C PRO A 213 -39.33 64.06 -41.70
N PHE A 214 -40.41 63.64 -42.36
CA PHE A 214 -40.76 62.23 -42.47
C PHE A 214 -39.85 61.49 -43.48
N PHE A 215 -39.56 62.11 -44.63
CA PHE A 215 -38.62 61.54 -45.59
C PHE A 215 -37.22 61.35 -44.97
N ILE A 216 -36.76 62.34 -44.20
CA ILE A 216 -35.49 62.24 -43.46
C ILE A 216 -35.55 61.11 -42.43
N ALA A 217 -36.65 60.99 -41.67
CA ALA A 217 -36.80 59.93 -40.66
C ALA A 217 -36.78 58.53 -41.28
N PHE A 218 -37.49 58.30 -42.39
CA PHE A 218 -37.52 57.00 -43.07
C PHE A 218 -36.21 56.70 -43.81
N ALA A 219 -35.58 57.69 -44.44
CA ALA A 219 -34.27 57.53 -45.05
C ALA A 219 -33.20 57.19 -44.00
N TRP A 220 -33.25 57.83 -42.84
CA TRP A 220 -32.38 57.50 -41.72
C TRP A 220 -32.63 56.09 -41.20
N LEU A 221 -33.89 55.68 -41.05
CA LEU A 221 -34.27 54.34 -40.58
C LEU A 221 -33.79 53.25 -41.55
N ALA A 222 -33.90 53.47 -42.86
CA ALA A 222 -33.34 52.60 -43.88
C ALA A 222 -31.80 52.57 -43.81
N ALA A 223 -31.14 53.73 -43.74
CA ALA A 223 -29.68 53.79 -43.61
C ALA A 223 -29.18 53.09 -42.34
N PHE A 224 -29.89 53.22 -41.22
CA PHE A 224 -29.61 52.56 -39.95
C PHE A 224 -29.74 51.03 -40.08
N GLY A 225 -30.87 50.52 -40.57
CA GLY A 225 -31.09 49.10 -40.78
C GLY A 225 -30.04 48.47 -41.72
N SER A 226 -29.68 49.18 -42.79
CA SER A 226 -28.65 48.74 -43.74
C SER A 226 -27.25 48.69 -43.11
N SER A 227 -26.85 49.71 -42.35
CA SER A 227 -25.54 49.76 -41.67
C SER A 227 -25.42 48.66 -40.62
N GLU A 228 -26.45 48.47 -39.81
CA GLU A 228 -26.44 47.48 -38.73
C GLU A 228 -26.53 46.04 -39.25
N TYR A 229 -27.22 45.83 -40.37
CA TYR A 229 -27.18 44.57 -41.12
C TYR A 229 -25.76 44.22 -41.58
N ARG A 230 -25.03 45.17 -42.19
CA ARG A 230 -23.65 44.94 -42.65
C ARG A 230 -22.72 44.56 -41.50
N LYS A 231 -22.82 45.26 -40.37
CA LYS A 231 -22.02 44.95 -39.17
C LYS A 231 -22.31 43.55 -38.63
N ASN A 232 -23.60 43.19 -38.48
CA ASN A 232 -23.98 41.86 -37.98
C ASN A 232 -23.60 40.74 -38.95
N LYS A 233 -23.79 40.95 -40.26
CA LYS A 233 -23.39 39.98 -41.28
C LYS A 233 -21.88 39.72 -41.24
N ARG A 234 -21.07 40.78 -41.12
CA ARG A 234 -19.62 40.65 -40.98
C ARG A 234 -19.25 39.85 -39.74
N LEU A 235 -19.81 40.19 -38.58
CA LEU A 235 -19.56 39.42 -37.34
C LEU A 235 -19.94 37.93 -37.50
N MET A 236 -21.05 37.64 -38.16
CA MET A 236 -21.47 36.27 -38.43
C MET A 236 -20.48 35.51 -39.34
N GLU A 237 -19.99 36.15 -40.40
CA GLU A 237 -19.00 35.58 -41.31
C GLU A 237 -17.66 35.32 -40.59
N GLU A 238 -17.24 36.22 -39.69
CA GLU A 238 -16.06 36.00 -38.86
C GLU A 238 -16.22 34.76 -37.97
N TYR A 239 -17.32 34.65 -37.21
CA TYR A 239 -17.55 33.45 -36.38
C TYR A 239 -17.71 32.18 -37.21
N ALA A 240 -18.24 32.27 -38.42
CA ALA A 240 -18.29 31.14 -39.35
C ALA A 240 -16.88 30.71 -39.79
N HIS A 241 -15.99 31.65 -40.08
CA HIS A 241 -14.58 31.37 -40.38
C HIS A 241 -13.87 30.74 -39.18
N LYS A 242 -14.04 31.29 -37.97
CA LYS A 242 -13.48 30.73 -36.72
C LYS A 242 -14.00 29.31 -36.44
N GLU A 243 -15.27 29.04 -36.69
CA GLU A 243 -15.87 27.70 -36.56
C GLU A 243 -15.26 26.71 -37.54
N VAL A 244 -15.12 27.07 -38.82
CA VAL A 244 -14.54 26.19 -39.85
C VAL A 244 -13.09 25.88 -39.53
N LEU A 245 -12.29 26.89 -39.16
CA LEU A 245 -10.90 26.72 -38.77
C LEU A 245 -10.79 25.77 -37.56
N ALA A 246 -11.60 26.00 -36.51
CA ALA A 246 -11.62 25.14 -35.33
C ALA A 246 -12.03 23.70 -35.66
N LYS A 247 -13.01 23.49 -36.55
CA LYS A 247 -13.44 22.15 -37.00
C LYS A 247 -12.35 21.41 -37.76
N SER A 248 -11.66 22.09 -38.67
CA SER A 248 -10.64 21.47 -39.51
C SER A 248 -9.28 21.29 -38.80
N TYR A 249 -9.06 22.00 -37.69
CA TYR A 249 -7.79 22.00 -36.96
C TYR A 249 -7.30 20.60 -36.58
N GLN A 250 -8.16 19.76 -35.99
CA GLN A 250 -7.74 18.40 -35.60
C GLN A 250 -7.36 17.53 -36.81
N GLY A 251 -8.07 17.69 -37.93
CA GLY A 251 -7.78 16.95 -39.17
C GLY A 251 -6.44 17.35 -39.78
N TYR A 252 -6.19 18.66 -39.90
CA TYR A 252 -4.92 19.16 -40.44
C TYR A 252 -3.75 18.90 -39.50
N LYS A 253 -3.92 19.08 -38.19
CA LYS A 253 -2.88 18.77 -37.20
C LYS A 253 -2.47 17.30 -37.30
N LYS A 254 -3.44 16.39 -37.41
CA LYS A 254 -3.16 14.96 -37.62
C LYS A 254 -2.38 14.70 -38.91
N GLU A 255 -2.79 15.31 -40.03
CA GLU A 255 -2.12 15.12 -41.32
C GLU A 255 -0.68 15.66 -41.34
N PHE A 256 -0.42 16.82 -40.72
CA PHE A 256 0.91 17.41 -40.64
C PHE A 256 1.84 16.63 -39.71
N THR A 257 1.33 16.15 -38.57
CA THR A 257 2.07 15.27 -37.67
C THR A 257 2.40 13.93 -38.33
N GLU A 258 1.47 13.34 -39.10
CA GLU A 258 1.71 12.09 -39.85
C GLU A 258 2.74 12.27 -40.99
N LYS A 259 2.80 13.46 -41.61
CA LYS A 259 3.78 13.79 -42.65
C LYS A 259 5.13 14.28 -42.12
N GLY A 260 5.26 14.53 -40.82
CA GLY A 260 6.47 15.08 -40.20
C GLY A 260 6.77 16.53 -40.62
N ASP A 261 5.75 17.28 -41.08
CA ASP A 261 5.90 18.68 -41.48
C ASP A 261 5.63 19.59 -40.27
N GLU A 262 6.67 19.75 -39.44
CA GLU A 262 6.61 20.52 -38.19
C GLU A 262 6.34 22.01 -38.47
N THR A 263 6.88 22.55 -39.56
CA THR A 263 6.65 23.94 -39.98
C THR A 263 5.19 24.19 -40.37
N ALA A 264 4.53 23.24 -41.05
CA ALA A 264 3.10 23.35 -41.35
C ALA A 264 2.23 23.28 -40.10
N SER A 265 2.61 22.46 -39.10
CA SER A 265 1.91 22.38 -37.81
C SER A 265 2.05 23.66 -37.00
N GLU A 266 3.25 24.25 -36.92
CA GLU A 266 3.48 25.51 -36.22
C GLU A 266 2.70 26.67 -36.86
N ASN A 267 2.71 26.76 -38.19
CA ASN A 267 1.93 27.77 -38.92
C ASN A 267 0.42 27.61 -38.68
N LEU A 268 -0.07 26.38 -38.54
CA LEU A 268 -1.48 26.11 -38.22
C LEU A 268 -1.83 26.55 -36.79
N ASP A 269 -0.96 26.26 -35.82
CA ASP A 269 -1.11 26.68 -34.43
C ASP A 269 -1.08 28.21 -34.31
N GLU A 270 -0.15 28.88 -35.00
CA GLU A 270 -0.08 30.34 -35.08
C GLU A 270 -1.33 30.93 -35.75
N SER A 271 -1.81 30.34 -36.85
CA SER A 271 -3.04 30.78 -37.52
C SER A 271 -4.26 30.65 -36.61
N LEU A 272 -4.36 29.59 -35.81
CA LEU A 272 -5.45 29.41 -34.85
C LEU A 272 -5.37 30.44 -33.73
N ILE A 273 -4.18 30.66 -33.15
CA ILE A 273 -3.96 31.64 -32.08
C ILE A 273 -4.27 33.05 -32.57
N ASN A 274 -3.75 33.45 -33.74
CA ASN A 274 -4.02 34.77 -34.33
C ASN A 274 -5.52 34.97 -34.58
N THR A 275 -6.21 33.93 -35.08
CA THR A 275 -7.67 33.98 -35.29
C THR A 275 -8.45 34.07 -33.98
N LEU A 276 -7.95 33.46 -32.89
CA LEU A 276 -8.54 33.56 -31.56
C LEU A 276 -8.32 34.94 -30.93
N ASP A 277 -7.13 35.52 -31.11
CA ASP A 277 -6.74 36.83 -30.56
C ASP A 277 -7.42 38.01 -31.29
N GLU A 278 -7.80 37.83 -32.56
CA GLU A 278 -8.53 38.85 -33.31
C GLU A 278 -9.89 39.19 -32.68
N ASN A 279 -9.89 40.29 -31.92
CA ASN A 279 -11.05 40.81 -31.24
C ASN A 279 -12.09 41.38 -32.25
N PRO A 280 -13.36 40.93 -32.19
CA PRO A 280 -14.42 41.39 -33.09
C PRO A 280 -14.60 42.92 -33.12
N SER A 281 -14.29 43.63 -32.03
CA SER A 281 -14.42 45.10 -31.93
C SER A 281 -13.39 45.85 -32.78
N ARG A 282 -12.18 45.31 -32.94
CA ARG A 282 -11.09 45.92 -33.72
C ARG A 282 -11.41 45.91 -35.22
N ILE A 283 -12.05 44.85 -35.69
CA ILE A 283 -12.48 44.65 -37.08
C ILE A 283 -13.65 45.59 -37.45
N LEU A 284 -14.55 45.87 -36.51
CA LEU A 284 -15.65 46.83 -36.69
C LEU A 284 -15.15 48.28 -36.77
N GLY A 285 -14.08 48.63 -36.06
CA GLY A 285 -13.57 50.01 -35.99
C GLY A 285 -12.79 50.47 -37.23
N THR A 286 -12.03 49.57 -37.88
CA THR A 286 -11.07 49.94 -38.95
C THR A 286 -11.71 50.24 -40.30
N ASN A 287 -12.89 49.68 -40.61
CA ASN A 287 -13.58 49.89 -41.90
C ASN A 287 -14.87 50.74 -41.81
N SER A 288 -15.23 51.25 -40.62
CA SER A 288 -16.44 52.10 -40.49
C SER A 288 -16.31 53.47 -41.17
N SER A 289 -15.08 53.88 -41.51
CA SER A 289 -14.75 55.11 -42.23
C SER A 289 -14.75 54.93 -43.76
N SER A 290 -14.54 53.73 -44.29
CA SER A 290 -14.51 53.45 -45.74
C SER A 290 -15.87 53.03 -46.32
N ASP A 291 -16.77 52.46 -45.52
CA ASP A 291 -18.03 51.85 -45.97
C ASP A 291 -19.28 52.74 -45.75
N ARG A 292 -19.07 54.05 -45.57
CA ARG A 292 -20.16 55.04 -45.67
C ARG A 292 -20.40 55.29 -47.16
N PRO A 293 -21.63 55.14 -47.70
CA PRO A 293 -21.89 55.58 -49.06
C PRO A 293 -21.56 57.06 -49.12
N LYS A 294 -20.47 57.40 -49.81
CA LYS A 294 -20.09 58.79 -50.01
C LYS A 294 -21.05 59.31 -51.08
N LEU A 295 -21.79 60.37 -50.77
CA LEU A 295 -22.70 61.03 -51.72
C LEU A 295 -21.97 61.46 -53.01
N THR A 296 -20.64 61.52 -53.00
CA THR A 296 -19.77 61.80 -54.15
C THR A 296 -19.81 60.71 -55.22
N ASP A 297 -20.00 59.44 -54.86
CA ASP A 297 -19.90 58.32 -55.81
C ASP A 297 -21.14 58.21 -56.72
N VAL A 298 -22.24 58.87 -56.35
CA VAL A 298 -23.47 58.93 -57.15
C VAL A 298 -23.42 60.09 -58.16
N LEU A 299 -22.65 61.15 -57.88
CA LEU A 299 -22.48 62.29 -58.78
C LEU A 299 -21.38 62.07 -59.84
N GLU A 300 -20.41 61.20 -59.57
CA GLU A 300 -19.32 60.88 -60.50
C GLU A 300 -19.72 59.85 -61.58
N ARG A 301 -20.91 59.24 -61.45
CA ARG A 301 -21.45 58.24 -62.39
C ARG A 301 -22.51 58.81 -63.35
N SER A 302 -22.69 60.14 -63.37
CA SER A 302 -23.65 60.84 -64.25
C SER A 302 -23.02 61.86 -65.22
N GLU A 303 -21.72 61.72 -65.52
CA GLU A 303 -21.09 62.30 -66.72
C GLU A 303 -20.84 61.24 -67.78
#